data_AF-A0A1E3RVM9-F1
#
_entry.id   AF-A0A1E3RVM9-F1
#
_cell.length_a   1.000
_cell.length_b   1.000
_cell.length_c   1.000
_cell.angle_alpha   90.00
_cell.angle_beta   90.00
_cell.angle_gamma   90.00
#
_symmetry.space_group_name_H-M   'P 1'
#
loop_
_entity.id
_entity.type
_entity.pdbx_description
1 polymer ?
#
loop_
_entity_poly.entity_id
_entity_poly.type
_entity_poly.pdbx_seq_one_letter_code
_entity_poly.pdbx_strand_id
1 'polypeptide(L)'
;MDAHDSLFRHVARSLLAVEPTRENKPELLAQLQEHGVFLIDLRPDPVDSTSLNSYVPALVHRVQGLSPERIVLIKATVYDAAYPALAAAGLPVSSVRIPFPGSGQQDNFSQAFANALRDPEVGSVATPEPPSSSQRRFAFDLAGWFEANAEQIAEYFDRYFTSFTGRWFEHFAAVGDPNRFEASDLVAVESLSVQVPPEAAAKLLVSEPDRFNALLRHIPRSVDLWDTPREDLQDGPAAELHTMLRTLRGVEWVIAGKLLAAKRPRLIPVLDNSVRDFLQPPTSRFWVSMWDELSDESRRTTVAQVCADAPADVRLLRRIDVALWMAATQHGQ
;
A
#
# COMPACT_ATOMS: atom_id res chain seq x y z
N MET A 1 22.42 -10.12 20.98
CA MET A 1 22.74 -9.07 19.99
C MET A 1 21.54 -8.14 20.02
N ASP A 2 21.70 -7.01 20.72
CA ASP A 2 20.55 -6.20 21.12
C ASP A 2 19.91 -5.51 19.92
N ALA A 3 18.60 -5.26 19.96
CA ALA A 3 17.86 -4.62 18.89
C ALA A 3 18.49 -3.27 18.48
N HIS A 4 19.03 -2.53 19.45
CA HIS A 4 19.77 -1.28 19.21
C HIS A 4 21.02 -1.47 18.33
N ASP A 5 21.67 -2.64 18.41
CA ASP A 5 22.85 -2.95 17.60
C ASP A 5 22.49 -3.21 16.12
N SER A 6 21.28 -3.70 15.86
CA SER A 6 20.77 -3.93 14.50
C SER A 6 20.40 -2.62 13.81
N LEU A 7 19.67 -1.73 14.49
CA LEU A 7 19.32 -0.43 13.93
C LEU A 7 20.55 0.42 13.63
N PHE A 8 21.48 0.51 14.60
CA PHE A 8 22.74 1.22 14.43
C PHE A 8 23.50 0.74 13.17
N ARG A 9 23.63 -0.57 12.97
CA ARG A 9 24.36 -1.13 11.83
C ARG A 9 23.77 -0.67 10.49
N HIS A 10 22.45 -0.67 10.37
CA HIS A 10 21.83 -0.29 9.11
C HIS A 10 21.87 1.22 8.88
N VAL A 11 21.70 2.04 9.92
CA VAL A 11 21.85 3.51 9.82
C VAL A 11 23.28 3.89 9.44
N ALA A 12 24.29 3.33 10.13
CA ALA A 12 25.69 3.62 9.84
C ALA A 12 26.09 3.16 8.43
N ARG A 13 25.62 1.98 7.98
CA ARG A 13 25.83 1.52 6.60
C ARG A 13 25.21 2.49 5.58
N SER A 14 24.00 2.97 5.84
CA SER A 14 23.30 3.87 4.91
C SER A 14 23.90 5.28 4.84
N LEU A 15 24.35 5.84 5.96
CA LEU A 15 24.83 7.23 6.03
C LEU A 15 26.34 7.36 5.82
N LEU A 16 27.14 6.41 6.30
CA LEU A 16 28.60 6.47 6.23
C LEU A 16 29.18 5.59 5.12
N ALA A 17 28.37 4.73 4.49
CA ALA A 17 28.82 3.75 3.49
C ALA A 17 29.94 2.81 4.00
N VAL A 18 30.02 2.60 5.32
CA VAL A 18 30.98 1.72 6.00
C VAL A 18 30.24 0.54 6.63
N GLU A 19 30.82 -0.66 6.55
CA GLU A 19 30.26 -1.85 7.20
C GLU A 19 30.56 -1.84 8.72
N PRO A 20 29.54 -1.77 9.59
CA PRO A 20 29.79 -1.63 11.03
C PRO A 20 30.13 -2.97 11.68
N THR A 21 31.21 -2.96 12.46
CA THR A 21 31.68 -4.07 13.28
C THR A 21 31.60 -3.69 14.76
N ARG A 22 31.88 -4.64 15.66
CA ARG A 22 31.96 -4.31 17.10
C ARG A 22 33.15 -3.41 17.41
N GLU A 23 34.22 -3.49 16.64
CA GLU A 23 35.48 -2.79 16.87
C GLU A 23 35.42 -1.33 16.41
N ASN A 24 34.78 -1.05 15.27
CA ASN A 24 34.65 0.31 14.73
C ASN A 24 33.40 1.07 15.26
N LYS A 25 32.54 0.40 16.05
CA LYS A 25 31.29 1.00 16.56
C LYS A 25 31.49 2.34 17.30
N PRO A 26 32.46 2.50 18.22
CA PRO A 26 32.67 3.77 18.91
C PRO A 26 33.04 4.91 17.95
N GLU A 27 33.88 4.61 16.96
CA GLU A 27 34.30 5.58 15.94
C GLU A 27 33.14 5.99 15.04
N LEU A 28 32.35 5.04 14.55
CA LEU A 28 31.18 5.32 13.71
C LEU A 28 30.09 6.10 14.48
N LEU A 29 29.92 5.86 15.78
CA LEU A 29 29.01 6.66 16.61
C LEU A 29 29.50 8.11 16.75
N ALA A 30 30.81 8.32 16.92
CA ALA A 30 31.40 9.65 16.96
C ALA A 30 31.21 10.37 15.61
N GLN A 31 31.46 9.69 14.49
CA GLN A 31 31.23 10.25 13.15
C GLN A 31 29.76 10.60 12.89
N LEU A 32 28.81 9.74 13.31
CA LEU A 32 27.39 10.06 13.20
C LEU A 32 27.03 11.31 14.02
N GLN A 33 27.58 11.42 15.24
CA GLN A 33 27.36 12.59 16.09
C GLN A 33 27.98 13.86 15.51
N GLU A 34 29.18 13.79 14.93
CA GLU A 34 29.83 14.91 14.22
C GLU A 34 29.00 15.38 13.02
N HIS A 35 28.33 14.46 12.32
CA HIS A 35 27.36 14.78 11.26
C HIS A 35 25.97 15.20 11.78
N GLY A 36 25.80 15.41 13.08
CA GLY A 36 24.52 15.84 13.67
C GLY A 36 23.44 14.76 13.67
N VAL A 37 23.79 13.48 13.53
CA VAL A 37 22.86 12.35 13.53
C VAL A 37 22.67 11.82 14.93
N PHE A 38 21.43 11.89 15.44
CA PHE A 38 21.06 11.40 16.76
C PHE A 38 20.06 10.25 16.65
N LEU A 39 20.30 9.16 17.39
CA LEU A 39 19.31 8.11 17.60
C LEU A 39 18.65 8.33 18.97
N ILE A 40 17.34 8.53 18.96
CA ILE A 40 16.55 8.70 20.18
C ILE A 40 15.45 7.65 20.25
N ASP A 41 15.28 7.05 21.43
CA ASP A 41 14.16 6.15 21.67
C ASP A 41 12.91 6.95 22.05
N LEU A 42 11.78 6.56 21.44
CA LEU A 42 10.44 7.04 21.81
C LEU A 42 10.15 6.67 23.26
N ARG A 43 10.45 5.44 23.65
CA ARG A 43 10.32 4.93 25.02
C ARG A 43 11.69 4.85 25.68
N PRO A 44 11.96 5.60 26.77
CA PRO A 44 13.26 5.60 27.43
C PRO A 44 13.66 4.26 28.06
N ASP A 45 12.69 3.53 28.63
CA ASP A 45 12.91 2.20 29.21
C ASP A 45 12.26 1.13 28.31
N PRO A 46 13.03 0.26 27.64
CA PRO A 46 12.49 -0.77 26.75
C PRO A 46 11.64 -1.84 27.47
N VAL A 47 11.75 -1.98 28.79
CA VAL A 47 11.04 -2.99 29.59
C VAL A 47 9.67 -2.49 30.07
N ASP A 48 9.43 -1.18 30.01
CA ASP A 48 8.16 -0.58 30.40
C ASP A 48 7.03 -1.02 29.45
N SER A 49 5.93 -1.55 29.99
CA SER A 49 4.80 -2.09 29.24
C SER A 49 3.75 -1.04 28.87
N THR A 50 3.92 0.21 29.32
CA THR A 50 3.00 1.31 29.03
C THR A 50 2.92 1.58 27.52
N SER A 51 1.73 1.93 27.02
CA SER A 51 1.51 2.23 25.61
C SER A 51 2.49 3.28 25.06
N LEU A 52 2.95 3.11 23.82
CA LEU A 52 3.86 4.06 23.16
C LEU A 52 3.27 5.48 23.13
N ASN A 53 1.95 5.60 22.94
CA ASN A 53 1.24 6.88 22.89
C ASN A 53 1.45 7.73 24.14
N SER A 54 1.62 7.11 25.32
CA SER A 54 1.83 7.81 26.58
C SER A 54 3.16 8.58 26.63
N TYR A 55 4.14 8.20 25.80
CA TYR A 55 5.45 8.85 25.75
C TYR A 55 5.58 9.88 24.63
N VAL A 56 4.60 9.94 23.71
CA VAL A 56 4.64 10.85 22.55
C VAL A 56 4.76 12.32 22.97
N PRO A 57 4.01 12.84 23.97
CA PRO A 57 4.20 14.23 24.40
C PRO A 57 5.62 14.55 24.87
N ALA A 58 6.23 13.63 25.63
CA ALA A 58 7.62 13.79 26.10
C ALA A 58 8.63 13.68 24.95
N LEU A 59 8.38 12.81 23.97
CA LEU A 59 9.18 12.71 22.75
C LEU A 59 9.15 14.02 21.97
N VAL A 60 7.97 14.61 21.72
CA VAL A 60 7.82 15.89 21.01
C VAL A 60 8.65 16.98 21.68
N HIS A 61 8.58 17.09 23.01
CA HIS A 61 9.36 18.06 23.77
C HIS A 61 10.88 17.85 23.63
N ARG A 62 11.35 16.60 23.73
CA ARG A 62 12.77 16.25 23.56
C ARG A 62 13.26 16.59 22.16
N VAL A 63 12.47 16.28 21.13
CA VAL A 63 12.80 16.54 19.73
C VAL A 63 12.86 18.04 19.44
N GLN A 64 11.93 18.83 19.98
CA GLN A 64 11.97 20.30 19.86
C GLN A 64 13.27 20.89 20.42
N GLY A 65 13.75 20.37 21.54
CA GLY A 65 15.01 20.82 22.15
C GLY A 65 16.27 20.51 21.32
N LEU A 66 16.19 19.57 20.37
CA LEU A 66 17.29 19.23 19.48
C LEU A 66 17.33 20.08 18.20
N SER A 67 16.26 20.83 17.90
CA SER A 67 16.11 21.62 16.67
C SER A 67 16.56 20.85 15.40
N PRO A 68 16.03 19.65 15.14
CA PRO A 68 16.51 18.82 14.04
C PRO A 68 16.12 19.43 12.70
N GLU A 69 17.00 19.30 11.71
CA GLU A 69 16.64 19.59 10.30
C GLU A 69 15.70 18.51 9.74
N ARG A 70 15.81 17.26 10.21
CA ARG A 70 14.95 16.16 9.76
C ARG A 70 14.72 15.13 10.86
N ILE A 71 13.51 14.59 10.91
CA ILE A 71 13.13 13.50 11.82
C ILE A 71 12.69 12.30 10.99
N VAL A 72 13.27 11.14 11.29
CA VAL A 72 12.93 9.87 10.64
C VAL A 72 12.45 8.89 11.70
N LEU A 73 11.22 8.39 11.56
CA LEU A 73 10.63 7.42 12.49
C LEU A 73 10.88 6.00 12.00
N ILE A 74 11.54 5.19 12.83
CA ILE A 74 11.86 3.80 12.52
C ILE A 74 10.94 2.88 13.29
N LYS A 75 10.38 1.87 12.59
CA LYS A 75 9.36 0.90 13.02
C LYS A 75 7.94 1.43 12.86
N ALA A 76 7.11 0.61 12.22
CA ALA A 76 5.68 0.85 12.01
C ALA A 76 4.95 1.38 13.26
N THR A 77 5.07 0.68 14.39
CA THR A 77 4.39 1.08 15.64
C THR A 77 4.88 2.40 16.23
N VAL A 78 6.11 2.81 15.96
CA VAL A 78 6.67 4.10 16.38
C VAL A 78 6.14 5.21 15.48
N TYR A 79 6.11 4.95 14.17
CA TYR A 79 5.53 5.86 13.18
C TYR A 79 4.06 6.14 13.51
N ASP A 80 3.25 5.09 13.68
CA ASP A 80 1.80 5.22 13.91
C ASP A 80 1.50 6.00 15.20
N ALA A 81 2.36 5.87 16.22
CA ALA A 81 2.21 6.57 17.50
C ALA A 81 2.67 8.04 17.43
N ALA A 82 3.84 8.32 16.84
CA ALA A 82 4.51 9.61 16.98
C ALA A 82 4.31 10.55 15.78
N TYR A 83 4.11 10.03 14.57
CA TYR A 83 4.01 10.85 13.35
C TYR A 83 2.93 11.93 13.45
N PRO A 84 1.68 11.63 13.86
CA PRO A 84 0.62 12.64 13.91
C PRO A 84 0.96 13.81 14.84
N ALA A 85 1.57 13.53 15.99
CA ALA A 85 1.91 14.56 16.98
C ALA A 85 3.12 15.41 16.55
N LEU A 86 4.14 14.78 15.96
CA LEU A 86 5.31 15.50 15.43
C LEU A 86 4.92 16.39 14.24
N ALA A 87 4.09 15.89 13.35
CA ALA A 87 3.58 16.65 12.21
C ALA A 87 2.66 17.81 12.67
N ALA A 88 1.76 17.56 13.61
CA ALA A 88 0.90 18.61 14.19
C ALA A 88 1.71 19.70 14.93
N ALA A 89 2.87 19.35 15.48
CA ALA A 89 3.80 20.29 16.09
C ALA A 89 4.66 21.07 15.08
N GLY A 90 4.47 20.86 13.77
CA GLY A 90 5.22 21.53 12.70
C GLY A 90 6.70 21.12 12.65
N LEU A 91 7.05 19.96 13.18
CA LEU A 91 8.42 19.45 13.15
C LEU A 91 8.72 18.78 11.80
N PRO A 92 9.97 18.79 11.33
CA PRO A 92 10.36 18.28 10.01
C PRO A 92 10.43 16.75 9.98
N VAL A 93 9.30 16.10 10.27
CA VAL A 93 9.17 14.64 10.30
C VAL A 93 8.84 14.09 8.92
N SER A 94 9.64 13.14 8.46
CA SER A 94 9.38 12.44 7.20
C SER A 94 8.09 11.66 7.28
N SER A 95 7.30 11.77 6.21
CA SER A 95 6.07 11.02 6.01
C SER A 95 6.31 9.55 5.65
N VAL A 96 7.55 9.15 5.39
CA VAL A 96 7.88 7.78 4.98
C VAL A 96 7.84 6.84 6.18
N ARG A 97 6.94 5.85 6.13
CA ARG A 97 6.80 4.81 7.16
C ARG A 97 7.83 3.69 6.96
N ILE A 98 8.85 3.63 7.82
CA ILE A 98 9.99 2.70 7.68
C ILE A 98 9.83 1.48 8.61
N PRO A 99 9.94 0.23 8.11
CA PRO A 99 9.93 -0.95 8.97
C PRO A 99 11.19 -1.00 9.84
N PHE A 100 11.16 -1.75 10.95
CA PHE A 100 12.41 -2.03 11.67
C PHE A 100 13.27 -2.99 10.84
N PRO A 101 14.61 -2.84 10.77
CA PRO A 101 15.48 -3.71 9.97
C PRO A 101 15.72 -5.09 10.63
N GLY A 102 14.63 -5.80 10.94
CA GLY A 102 14.66 -7.18 11.41
C GLY A 102 14.85 -8.19 10.27
N SER A 103 14.83 -9.47 10.61
CA SER A 103 14.96 -10.55 9.62
C SER A 103 13.89 -10.44 8.51
N GLY A 104 14.34 -10.35 7.25
CA GLY A 104 13.47 -10.24 6.07
C GLY A 104 12.99 -8.83 5.75
N GLN A 105 13.44 -7.80 6.48
CA GLN A 105 13.05 -6.40 6.26
C GLN A 105 14.23 -5.47 5.94
N GLN A 106 15.45 -6.01 5.79
CA GLN A 106 16.66 -5.20 5.62
C GLN A 106 16.67 -4.38 4.31
N ASP A 107 16.22 -4.98 3.21
CA ASP A 107 16.15 -4.29 1.92
C ASP A 107 15.05 -3.23 1.92
N ASN A 108 13.87 -3.57 2.47
CA ASN A 108 12.75 -2.64 2.65
C ASN A 108 13.14 -1.46 3.55
N PHE A 109 13.87 -1.71 4.64
CA PHE A 109 14.41 -0.66 5.49
C PHE A 109 15.35 0.24 4.69
N SER A 110 16.32 -0.33 3.97
CA SER A 110 17.35 0.44 3.27
C SER A 110 16.74 1.37 2.22
N GLN A 111 15.75 0.86 1.47
CA GLN A 111 15.04 1.65 0.46
C GLN A 111 14.16 2.72 1.11
N ALA A 112 13.35 2.37 2.12
CA ALA A 112 12.47 3.32 2.80
C ALA A 112 13.26 4.41 3.55
N PHE A 113 14.38 4.05 4.17
CA PHE A 113 15.27 4.98 4.86
C PHE A 113 15.91 5.97 3.87
N ALA A 114 16.41 5.50 2.73
CA ALA A 114 16.92 6.37 1.68
C ALA A 114 15.87 7.34 1.13
N ASN A 115 14.61 6.89 1.04
CA ASN A 115 13.50 7.75 0.63
C ASN A 115 13.15 8.79 1.70
N ALA A 116 13.15 8.43 2.97
CA ALA A 116 12.89 9.35 4.07
C ALA A 116 13.92 10.47 4.16
N LEU A 117 15.18 10.20 3.81
CA LEU A 117 16.23 11.21 3.73
C LEU A 117 16.07 12.17 2.55
N ARG A 118 15.29 11.79 1.53
CA ARG A 118 14.99 12.61 0.33
C ARG A 118 13.62 13.27 0.37
N ASP A 119 12.79 12.93 1.36
CA ASP A 119 11.42 13.42 1.52
C ASP A 119 11.45 14.94 1.83
N PRO A 120 10.76 15.80 1.05
CA PRO A 120 10.67 17.22 1.31
C PRO A 120 9.94 17.48 2.64
N GLU A 121 10.57 18.26 3.51
CA GLU A 121 10.09 18.52 4.86
C GLU A 121 8.75 19.29 4.87
N VAL A 122 7.86 18.94 5.80
CA VAL A 122 6.61 19.66 6.04
C VAL A 122 6.94 20.97 6.79
N GLY A 123 7.36 22.00 6.05
CA GLY A 123 7.89 23.24 6.64
C GLY A 123 8.01 24.44 5.70
N SER A 124 7.07 24.64 4.78
CA SER A 124 6.89 25.91 4.06
C SER A 124 5.43 26.06 3.63
N VAL A 125 4.58 26.50 4.56
CA VAL A 125 3.17 26.80 4.28
C VAL A 125 3.09 28.19 3.64
N ALA A 126 2.96 28.23 2.32
CA ALA A 126 2.23 29.31 1.67
C ALA A 126 0.73 28.97 1.75
N THR A 127 -0.08 29.99 2.06
CA THR A 127 -1.56 30.02 2.19
C THR A 127 -2.29 29.18 1.13
N PRO A 128 -3.49 28.66 1.44
CA PRO A 128 -4.18 27.70 0.56
C PRO A 128 -4.76 28.42 -0.65
N GLU A 129 -4.13 28.21 -1.80
CA GLU A 129 -4.82 28.35 -3.08
C GLU A 129 -5.84 27.19 -3.24
N PRO A 130 -6.98 27.42 -3.92
CA PRO A 130 -7.96 26.38 -4.20
C PRO A 130 -7.31 25.21 -4.93
N PRO A 131 -7.85 23.97 -4.84
CA PRO A 131 -7.16 22.77 -5.29
C PRO A 131 -6.87 22.87 -6.79
N SER A 132 -5.63 23.20 -7.11
CA SER A 132 -5.14 23.12 -8.47
C SER A 132 -4.99 21.63 -8.80
N SER A 133 -5.69 21.24 -9.84
CA SER A 133 -5.65 19.93 -10.47
C SER A 133 -4.23 19.59 -10.94
N SER A 134 -3.35 19.06 -10.08
CA SER A 134 -2.10 18.38 -10.50
C SER A 134 -1.28 17.75 -9.35
N GLN A 135 -1.90 17.24 -8.29
CA GLN A 135 -1.23 16.15 -7.56
C GLN A 135 -1.36 14.90 -8.44
N ARG A 136 -0.25 14.47 -9.07
CA ARG A 136 -0.24 13.29 -9.94
C ARG A 136 -0.83 12.08 -9.20
N ARG A 137 -1.99 11.62 -9.66
CA ARG A 137 -2.75 10.48 -9.11
C ARG A 137 -2.09 9.15 -9.48
N PHE A 138 -1.69 9.06 -10.75
CA PHE A 138 -0.87 8.03 -11.38
C PHE A 138 0.22 8.69 -12.23
N ALA A 139 1.08 7.89 -12.86
CA ALA A 139 2.11 8.35 -13.80
C ALA A 139 1.52 9.14 -14.99
N PHE A 140 0.26 8.89 -15.34
CA PHE A 140 -0.48 9.53 -16.42
C PHE A 140 -1.96 9.73 -16.05
N ASP A 141 -2.66 10.55 -16.82
CA ASP A 141 -4.11 10.77 -16.69
C ASP A 141 -4.89 9.53 -17.13
N LEU A 142 -5.61 8.87 -16.22
CA LEU A 142 -6.28 7.60 -16.52
C LEU A 142 -7.30 7.74 -17.66
N ALA A 143 -8.23 8.69 -17.56
CA ALA A 143 -9.29 8.85 -18.56
C ALA A 143 -8.72 9.23 -19.94
N GLY A 144 -7.77 10.18 -19.98
CA GLY A 144 -7.08 10.55 -21.20
C GLY A 144 -6.28 9.41 -21.82
N TRP A 145 -5.67 8.54 -21.01
CA TRP A 145 -5.01 7.34 -21.54
C TRP A 145 -6.01 6.35 -22.13
N PHE A 146 -7.16 6.11 -21.48
CA PHE A 146 -8.21 5.25 -22.04
C PHE A 146 -8.74 5.80 -23.37
N GLU A 147 -9.04 7.10 -23.42
CA GLU A 147 -9.51 7.77 -24.64
C GLU A 147 -8.49 7.65 -25.78
N ALA A 148 -7.22 7.90 -25.50
CA ALA A 148 -6.15 7.83 -26.50
C ALA A 148 -5.86 6.40 -27.01
N ASN A 149 -6.27 5.35 -26.28
CA ASN A 149 -5.98 3.95 -26.62
C ASN A 149 -7.26 3.15 -26.92
N ALA A 150 -8.39 3.80 -27.23
CA ALA A 150 -9.69 3.14 -27.33
C ALA A 150 -9.72 1.96 -28.32
N GLU A 151 -9.20 2.15 -29.54
CA GLU A 151 -9.13 1.09 -30.57
C GLU A 151 -8.28 -0.10 -30.09
N GLN A 152 -7.12 0.18 -29.49
CA GLN A 152 -6.22 -0.85 -29.00
C GLN A 152 -6.82 -1.62 -27.81
N ILE A 153 -7.59 -0.95 -26.96
CA ILE A 153 -8.28 -1.55 -25.80
C ILE A 153 -9.36 -2.53 -26.27
N ALA A 154 -10.07 -2.25 -27.37
CA ALA A 154 -11.02 -3.20 -27.95
C ALA A 154 -10.33 -4.51 -28.35
N GLU A 155 -9.16 -4.42 -29.00
CA GLU A 155 -8.33 -5.60 -29.33
C GLU A 155 -7.82 -6.31 -28.06
N TYR A 156 -7.49 -5.56 -27.01
CA TYR A 156 -7.08 -6.13 -25.72
C TYR A 156 -8.19 -6.97 -25.11
N PHE A 157 -9.43 -6.50 -25.13
CA PHE A 157 -10.55 -7.26 -24.60
C PHE A 157 -10.84 -8.52 -25.40
N ASP A 158 -10.88 -8.44 -26.73
CA ASP A 158 -11.07 -9.62 -27.58
C ASP A 158 -10.01 -10.70 -27.27
N ARG A 159 -8.74 -10.29 -27.26
CA ARG A 159 -7.62 -11.18 -26.98
C ARG A 159 -7.68 -11.74 -25.55
N TYR A 160 -7.93 -10.89 -24.55
CA TYR A 160 -7.96 -11.28 -23.14
C TYR A 160 -9.07 -12.30 -22.86
N PHE A 161 -10.30 -11.96 -23.23
CA PHE A 161 -11.47 -12.77 -22.93
C PHE A 161 -11.59 -14.02 -23.82
N THR A 162 -10.84 -14.11 -24.92
CA THR A 162 -10.75 -15.34 -25.73
C THR A 162 -9.64 -16.28 -25.24
N SER A 163 -8.46 -15.74 -24.89
CA SER A 163 -7.23 -16.54 -24.78
C SER A 163 -6.70 -16.71 -23.35
N PHE A 164 -7.05 -15.82 -22.40
CA PHE A 164 -6.45 -15.84 -21.06
C PHE A 164 -7.37 -16.53 -20.04
N THR A 165 -6.78 -17.21 -19.05
CA THR A 165 -7.52 -17.90 -17.97
C THR A 165 -8.26 -16.95 -17.06
N GLY A 166 -7.75 -15.72 -16.90
CA GLY A 166 -8.36 -14.70 -16.04
C GLY A 166 -9.76 -14.23 -16.47
N ARG A 167 -10.22 -14.64 -17.68
CA ARG A 167 -11.61 -14.50 -18.11
C ARG A 167 -12.62 -15.25 -17.22
N TRP A 168 -12.16 -16.24 -16.44
CA TRP A 168 -13.00 -17.03 -15.56
C TRP A 168 -13.14 -16.44 -14.15
N PHE A 169 -12.44 -15.35 -13.84
CA PHE A 169 -12.37 -14.77 -12.51
C PHE A 169 -13.75 -14.46 -11.92
N GLU A 170 -14.57 -13.73 -12.67
CA GLU A 170 -15.90 -13.29 -12.27
C GLU A 170 -16.83 -14.50 -12.07
N HIS A 171 -16.76 -15.47 -12.97
CA HIS A 171 -17.56 -16.68 -12.92
C HIS A 171 -17.27 -17.47 -11.65
N PHE A 172 -16.01 -17.68 -11.30
CA PHE A 172 -15.64 -18.39 -10.07
C PHE A 172 -15.95 -17.57 -8.81
N ALA A 173 -15.66 -16.26 -8.82
CA ALA A 173 -15.93 -15.38 -7.69
C ALA A 173 -17.43 -15.29 -7.35
N ALA A 174 -18.31 -15.41 -8.36
CA ALA A 174 -19.75 -15.33 -8.19
C ALA A 174 -20.42 -16.61 -7.66
N VAL A 175 -19.71 -17.75 -7.58
CA VAL A 175 -20.29 -19.03 -7.13
C VAL A 175 -20.63 -19.04 -5.64
N GLY A 176 -19.75 -18.49 -4.81
CA GLY A 176 -19.83 -18.60 -3.34
C GLY A 176 -20.62 -17.49 -2.67
N ASP A 177 -20.79 -17.57 -1.35
CA ASP A 177 -21.39 -16.50 -0.55
C ASP A 177 -20.52 -15.22 -0.64
N PRO A 178 -21.10 -14.05 -0.98
CA PRO A 178 -20.35 -12.80 -1.03
C PRO A 178 -19.74 -12.40 0.31
N ASN A 179 -20.21 -12.94 1.44
CA ASN A 179 -19.76 -12.63 2.79
C ASN A 179 -18.93 -13.76 3.45
N ARG A 180 -18.50 -14.75 2.66
CA ARG A 180 -17.63 -15.82 3.16
C ARG A 180 -16.58 -16.20 2.15
N PHE A 181 -15.31 -16.26 2.55
CA PHE A 181 -14.30 -16.87 1.70
C PHE A 181 -14.55 -18.38 1.54
N GLU A 182 -14.46 -18.85 0.31
CA GLU A 182 -14.77 -20.22 -0.13
C GLU A 182 -13.74 -20.71 -1.16
N ALA A 183 -13.77 -22.00 -1.47
CA ALA A 183 -12.85 -22.60 -2.43
C ALA A 183 -12.95 -21.95 -3.83
N SER A 184 -14.13 -21.48 -4.22
CA SER A 184 -14.34 -20.79 -5.49
C SER A 184 -13.55 -19.49 -5.59
N ASP A 185 -13.33 -18.77 -4.48
CA ASP A 185 -12.51 -17.55 -4.48
C ASP A 185 -11.03 -17.87 -4.70
N LEU A 186 -10.55 -19.02 -4.21
CA LEU A 186 -9.18 -19.46 -4.44
C LEU A 186 -8.96 -19.78 -5.92
N VAL A 187 -9.91 -20.47 -6.54
CA VAL A 187 -9.89 -20.77 -7.98
C VAL A 187 -10.01 -19.50 -8.82
N ALA A 188 -10.84 -18.53 -8.39
CA ALA A 188 -10.92 -17.23 -9.03
C ALA A 188 -9.55 -16.54 -9.04
N VAL A 189 -8.90 -16.43 -7.87
CA VAL A 189 -7.58 -15.80 -7.74
C VAL A 189 -6.50 -16.55 -8.52
N GLU A 190 -6.57 -17.88 -8.57
CA GLU A 190 -5.69 -18.73 -9.39
C GLU A 190 -5.83 -18.48 -10.89
N SER A 191 -7.04 -18.19 -11.37
CA SER A 191 -7.25 -17.80 -12.77
C SER A 191 -6.48 -16.53 -13.18
N LEU A 192 -6.11 -15.69 -12.19
CA LEU A 192 -5.27 -14.50 -12.34
C LEU A 192 -3.77 -14.78 -12.07
N SER A 193 -3.33 -16.02 -12.24
CA SER A 193 -1.93 -16.46 -12.17
C SER A 193 -1.26 -16.27 -10.81
N VAL A 194 -2.04 -16.34 -9.72
CA VAL A 194 -1.49 -16.33 -8.34
C VAL A 194 -2.17 -17.42 -7.51
N GLN A 195 -1.41 -18.09 -6.64
CA GLN A 195 -1.96 -19.17 -5.82
C GLN A 195 -1.97 -18.76 -4.34
N VAL A 196 -3.09 -19.03 -3.67
CA VAL A 196 -3.17 -18.93 -2.21
C VAL A 196 -2.49 -20.17 -1.61
N PRO A 197 -1.46 -20.04 -0.76
CA PRO A 197 -0.79 -21.19 -0.18
C PRO A 197 -1.76 -22.11 0.57
N PRO A 198 -1.60 -23.45 0.53
CA PRO A 198 -2.53 -24.39 1.17
C PRO A 198 -2.77 -24.12 2.66
N GLU A 199 -1.74 -23.74 3.41
CA GLU A 199 -1.87 -23.37 4.84
C GLU A 199 -2.68 -22.08 5.06
N ALA A 200 -2.54 -21.10 4.16
CA ALA A 200 -3.36 -19.89 4.19
C ALA A 200 -4.81 -20.20 3.83
N ALA A 201 -5.03 -21.04 2.82
CA ALA A 201 -6.35 -21.53 2.43
C ALA A 201 -7.02 -22.32 3.57
N ALA A 202 -6.30 -23.20 4.26
CA ALA A 202 -6.81 -23.96 5.39
C ALA A 202 -7.28 -23.03 6.52
N LYS A 203 -6.53 -21.97 6.82
CA LYS A 203 -6.96 -20.94 7.79
C LYS A 203 -8.19 -20.18 7.34
N LEU A 204 -8.21 -19.77 6.08
CA LEU A 204 -9.30 -18.96 5.53
C LEU A 204 -10.63 -19.73 5.44
N LEU A 205 -10.56 -21.03 5.15
CA LEU A 205 -11.73 -21.85 4.82
C LEU A 205 -12.15 -22.82 5.93
N VAL A 206 -11.19 -23.33 6.73
CA VAL A 206 -11.43 -24.46 7.64
C VAL A 206 -11.22 -24.07 9.10
N SER A 207 -10.05 -23.56 9.47
CA SER A 207 -9.68 -23.42 10.90
C SER A 207 -9.95 -22.05 11.51
N GLU A 208 -9.95 -20.97 10.73
CA GLU A 208 -10.21 -19.60 11.22
C GLU A 208 -11.22 -18.80 10.34
N PRO A 209 -12.26 -19.40 9.71
CA PRO A 209 -13.08 -18.69 8.72
C PRO A 209 -13.82 -17.47 9.30
N ASP A 210 -14.31 -17.56 10.54
CA ASP A 210 -15.05 -16.46 11.17
C ASP A 210 -14.18 -15.22 11.39
N ARG A 211 -12.86 -15.40 11.60
CA ARG A 211 -11.92 -14.30 11.79
C ARG A 211 -11.93 -13.35 10.58
N PHE A 212 -11.91 -13.91 9.37
CA PHE A 212 -11.89 -13.12 8.12
C PHE A 212 -13.29 -12.73 7.66
N ASN A 213 -14.26 -13.65 7.78
CA ASN A 213 -15.63 -13.40 7.34
C ASN A 213 -16.34 -12.35 8.19
N ALA A 214 -15.98 -12.18 9.47
CA ALA A 214 -16.50 -11.10 10.29
C ALA A 214 -16.16 -9.71 9.72
N LEU A 215 -14.89 -9.44 9.38
CA LEU A 215 -14.53 -8.17 8.75
C LEU A 215 -15.12 -8.03 7.35
N LEU A 216 -15.14 -9.12 6.56
CA LEU A 216 -15.72 -9.10 5.22
C LEU A 216 -17.18 -8.61 5.23
N ARG A 217 -17.99 -9.06 6.20
CA ARG A 217 -19.39 -8.64 6.36
C ARG A 217 -19.57 -7.14 6.62
N HIS A 218 -18.55 -6.46 7.15
CA HIS A 218 -18.60 -5.00 7.36
C HIS A 218 -18.32 -4.21 6.06
N ILE A 219 -17.80 -4.86 5.02
CA ILE A 219 -17.54 -4.22 3.73
C ILE A 219 -18.81 -4.27 2.88
N PRO A 220 -19.36 -3.14 2.40
CA PRO A 220 -20.58 -3.11 1.59
C PRO A 220 -20.45 -3.94 0.30
N ARG A 221 -21.48 -4.73 -0.02
CA ARG A 221 -21.51 -5.62 -1.19
C ARG A 221 -21.89 -4.95 -2.51
N SER A 222 -22.60 -3.83 -2.46
CA SER A 222 -23.31 -3.24 -3.61
C SER A 222 -23.05 -1.74 -3.75
N VAL A 223 -21.91 -1.29 -3.24
CA VAL A 223 -21.42 0.08 -3.36
C VAL A 223 -20.28 0.07 -4.36
N ASP A 224 -20.30 1.00 -5.32
CA ASP A 224 -19.19 1.18 -6.24
C ASP A 224 -18.08 1.99 -5.57
N LEU A 225 -16.83 1.81 -6.03
CA LEU A 225 -15.66 2.49 -5.48
C LEU A 225 -15.90 4.00 -5.32
N TRP A 226 -16.39 4.66 -6.37
CA TRP A 226 -16.62 6.11 -6.42
C TRP A 226 -17.80 6.60 -5.56
N ASP A 227 -18.67 5.70 -5.09
CA ASP A 227 -19.78 6.04 -4.18
C ASP A 227 -19.40 5.85 -2.70
N THR A 228 -18.19 5.38 -2.43
CA THR A 228 -17.65 5.18 -1.07
C THR A 228 -16.98 6.46 -0.56
N PRO A 229 -17.12 6.82 0.72
CA PRO A 229 -16.33 7.88 1.32
C PRO A 229 -14.83 7.64 1.09
N ARG A 230 -14.12 8.66 0.61
CA ARG A 230 -12.71 8.54 0.22
C ARG A 230 -11.80 8.06 1.35
N GLU A 231 -12.08 8.46 2.59
CA GLU A 231 -11.36 8.05 3.80
C GLU A 231 -11.50 6.55 4.13
N ASP A 232 -12.66 5.96 3.86
CA ASP A 232 -12.92 4.53 4.13
C ASP A 232 -12.03 3.61 3.29
N LEU A 233 -11.48 4.12 2.18
CA LEU A 233 -10.54 3.39 1.33
C LEU A 233 -9.12 3.32 1.91
N GLN A 234 -8.77 4.15 2.88
CA GLN A 234 -7.46 4.09 3.55
C GLN A 234 -7.51 3.30 4.84
N ASP A 235 -8.50 3.60 5.69
CA ASP A 235 -8.53 3.11 7.08
C ASP A 235 -9.85 2.37 7.42
N GLY A 236 -10.68 2.08 6.42
CA GLY A 236 -11.96 1.38 6.60
C GLY A 236 -11.86 -0.15 6.59
N PRO A 237 -13.01 -0.85 6.68
CA PRO A 237 -13.07 -2.31 6.84
C PRO A 237 -12.35 -3.10 5.74
N ALA A 238 -12.30 -2.56 4.52
CA ALA A 238 -11.57 -3.19 3.42
C ALA A 238 -10.05 -3.15 3.61
N ALA A 239 -9.51 -2.03 4.10
CA ALA A 239 -8.09 -1.88 4.38
C ALA A 239 -7.67 -2.74 5.59
N GLU A 240 -8.53 -2.82 6.60
CA GLU A 240 -8.35 -3.70 7.76
C GLU A 240 -8.31 -5.17 7.33
N LEU A 241 -9.27 -5.62 6.51
CA LEU A 241 -9.28 -7.00 6.00
C LEU A 241 -8.08 -7.28 5.10
N HIS A 242 -7.64 -6.33 4.26
CA HIS A 242 -6.42 -6.48 3.46
C HIS A 242 -5.19 -6.71 4.33
N THR A 243 -5.05 -5.92 5.39
CA THR A 243 -3.97 -6.04 6.37
C THR A 243 -4.05 -7.40 7.09
N MET A 244 -5.24 -7.82 7.49
CA MET A 244 -5.43 -9.09 8.18
C MET A 244 -5.14 -10.29 7.29
N LEU A 245 -5.56 -10.27 6.02
CA LEU A 245 -5.23 -11.32 5.04
C LEU A 245 -3.72 -11.47 4.87
N ARG A 246 -2.97 -10.36 4.91
CA ARG A 246 -1.50 -10.37 4.82
C ARG A 246 -0.79 -10.95 6.04
N THR A 247 -1.51 -11.24 7.12
CA THR A 247 -0.95 -12.00 8.26
C THR A 247 -0.87 -13.50 7.96
N LEU A 248 -1.54 -13.98 6.90
CA LEU A 248 -1.42 -15.35 6.44
C LEU A 248 -0.07 -15.53 5.72
N ARG A 249 0.69 -16.55 6.12
CA ARG A 249 2.02 -16.82 5.55
C ARG A 249 1.92 -17.04 4.04
N GLY A 250 2.70 -16.27 3.28
CA GLY A 250 2.74 -16.34 1.82
C GLY A 250 1.57 -15.66 1.11
N VAL A 251 0.72 -14.92 1.84
CA VAL A 251 -0.30 -14.03 1.28
C VAL A 251 0.22 -12.60 1.36
N GLU A 252 0.80 -12.13 0.27
CA GLU A 252 1.22 -10.72 0.17
C GLU A 252 0.09 -9.84 -0.37
N TRP A 253 0.37 -8.54 -0.52
CA TRP A 253 -0.62 -7.53 -0.92
C TRP A 253 -1.35 -7.85 -2.23
N VAL A 254 -0.70 -8.52 -3.19
CA VAL A 254 -1.31 -8.93 -4.48
C VAL A 254 -2.39 -9.97 -4.25
N ILE A 255 -2.09 -11.02 -3.49
CA ILE A 255 -3.03 -12.12 -3.21
C ILE A 255 -4.18 -11.61 -2.35
N ALA A 256 -3.87 -10.84 -1.29
CA ALA A 256 -4.89 -10.23 -0.44
C ALA A 256 -5.83 -9.30 -1.23
N GLY A 257 -5.28 -8.49 -2.13
CA GLY A 257 -6.06 -7.60 -3.00
C GLY A 257 -6.97 -8.37 -3.96
N LYS A 258 -6.47 -9.42 -4.61
CA LYS A 258 -7.25 -10.27 -5.52
C LYS A 258 -8.38 -11.03 -4.80
N LEU A 259 -8.14 -11.51 -3.58
CA LEU A 259 -9.18 -12.11 -2.73
C LEU A 259 -10.29 -11.10 -2.39
N LEU A 260 -9.92 -9.85 -2.05
CA LEU A 260 -10.89 -8.79 -1.80
C LEU A 260 -11.66 -8.40 -3.08
N ALA A 261 -10.99 -8.30 -4.22
CA ALA A 261 -11.61 -8.01 -5.51
C ALA A 261 -12.63 -9.08 -5.91
N ALA A 262 -12.34 -10.36 -5.62
CA ALA A 262 -13.28 -11.45 -5.84
C ALA A 262 -14.58 -11.26 -5.03
N LYS A 263 -14.46 -10.82 -3.77
CA LYS A 263 -15.61 -10.60 -2.90
C LYS A 263 -16.31 -9.26 -3.09
N ARG A 264 -15.60 -8.24 -3.53
CA ARG A 264 -16.08 -6.86 -3.62
C ARG A 264 -15.74 -6.27 -5.00
N PRO A 265 -16.19 -6.88 -6.11
CA PRO A 265 -15.79 -6.48 -7.46
C PRO A 265 -16.26 -5.08 -7.89
N ARG A 266 -17.20 -4.49 -7.15
CA ARG A 266 -17.67 -3.12 -7.34
C ARG A 266 -16.81 -2.07 -6.63
N LEU A 267 -16.11 -2.49 -5.57
CA LEU A 267 -15.39 -1.60 -4.65
C LEU A 267 -13.88 -1.75 -4.75
N ILE A 268 -13.37 -2.98 -4.90
CA ILE A 268 -11.93 -3.26 -4.83
C ILE A 268 -11.39 -3.60 -6.22
N PRO A 269 -10.58 -2.71 -6.82
CA PRO A 269 -9.91 -3.00 -8.08
C PRO A 269 -8.79 -4.04 -7.89
N VAL A 270 -8.55 -4.86 -8.93
CA VAL A 270 -7.41 -5.78 -8.96
C VAL A 270 -6.13 -4.98 -9.20
N LEU A 271 -5.08 -5.30 -8.44
CA LEU A 271 -3.74 -4.77 -8.63
C LEU A 271 -2.71 -5.91 -8.56
N ASP A 272 -1.81 -5.95 -9.52
CA ASP A 272 -0.60 -6.77 -9.48
C ASP A 272 0.65 -5.92 -9.73
N ASN A 273 1.82 -6.56 -9.78
CA ASN A 273 3.08 -5.85 -10.00
C ASN A 273 3.11 -5.15 -11.37
N SER A 274 2.61 -5.77 -12.44
CA SER A 274 2.63 -5.20 -13.79
C SER A 274 1.79 -3.93 -13.87
N VAL A 275 0.56 -3.97 -13.36
CA VAL A 275 -0.34 -2.80 -13.34
C VAL A 275 0.20 -1.73 -12.39
N ARG A 276 0.77 -2.11 -11.24
CA ARG A 276 1.41 -1.16 -10.31
C ARG A 276 2.58 -0.45 -10.97
N ASP A 277 3.46 -1.18 -11.66
CA ASP A 277 4.66 -0.61 -12.27
C ASP A 277 4.30 0.28 -13.48
N PHE A 278 3.20 -0.04 -14.17
CA PHE A 278 2.65 0.76 -15.25
C PHE A 278 1.99 2.07 -14.75
N LEU A 279 1.12 1.98 -13.74
CA LEU A 279 0.41 3.14 -13.19
C LEU A 279 1.25 4.01 -12.25
N GLN A 280 2.25 3.41 -11.59
CA GLN A 280 3.06 4.02 -10.53
C GLN A 280 2.22 4.79 -9.49
N PRO A 281 1.25 4.15 -8.83
CA PRO A 281 0.46 4.80 -7.78
C PRO A 281 1.37 5.23 -6.61
N PRO A 282 1.03 6.33 -5.91
CA PRO A 282 1.66 6.64 -4.65
C PRO A 282 1.59 5.45 -3.69
N THR A 283 2.67 5.23 -2.94
CA THR A 283 2.84 4.06 -2.08
C THR A 283 1.64 3.84 -1.17
N SER A 284 1.06 2.64 -1.23
CA SER A 284 -0.12 2.23 -0.45
C SER A 284 -1.39 3.06 -0.67
N ARG A 285 -1.49 3.84 -1.76
CA ARG A 285 -2.67 4.68 -2.07
C ARG A 285 -3.44 4.25 -3.31
N PHE A 286 -3.21 3.06 -3.84
CA PHE A 286 -3.82 2.62 -5.10
C PHE A 286 -5.36 2.77 -5.13
N TRP A 287 -6.08 2.30 -4.11
CA TRP A 287 -7.55 2.41 -4.08
C TRP A 287 -8.02 3.87 -4.06
N VAL A 288 -7.31 4.73 -3.33
CA VAL A 288 -7.58 6.16 -3.26
C VAL A 288 -7.28 6.84 -4.58
N SER A 289 -6.16 6.51 -5.24
CA SER A 289 -5.85 7.03 -6.58
C SER A 289 -6.89 6.60 -7.60
N MET A 290 -7.37 5.35 -7.55
CA MET A 290 -8.47 4.89 -8.39
C MET A 290 -9.77 5.66 -8.12
N TRP A 291 -10.06 5.96 -6.85
CA TRP A 291 -11.19 6.82 -6.47
C TRP A 291 -11.02 8.25 -7.01
N ASP A 292 -9.82 8.82 -6.89
CA ASP A 292 -9.52 10.16 -7.39
C ASP A 292 -9.73 10.25 -8.91
N GLU A 293 -9.48 9.16 -9.64
CA GLU A 293 -9.72 9.10 -11.08
C GLU A 293 -11.19 8.90 -11.49
N LEU A 294 -11.95 8.12 -10.71
CA LEU A 294 -13.28 7.65 -11.08
C LEU A 294 -14.44 8.32 -10.34
N SER A 295 -14.15 9.15 -9.33
CA SER A 295 -15.16 9.93 -8.59
C SER A 295 -15.83 10.98 -9.48
N ASP A 296 -15.08 11.57 -10.40
CA ASP A 296 -15.61 12.43 -11.46
C ASP A 296 -16.40 11.61 -12.49
N GLU A 297 -17.70 11.90 -12.59
CA GLU A 297 -18.62 11.19 -13.49
C GLU A 297 -18.26 11.34 -14.97
N SER A 298 -17.71 12.48 -15.38
CA SER A 298 -17.33 12.70 -16.79
C SER A 298 -16.17 11.77 -17.18
N ARG A 299 -15.13 11.73 -16.36
CA ARG A 299 -13.96 10.85 -16.52
C ARG A 299 -14.37 9.38 -16.49
N ARG A 300 -15.21 9.01 -15.53
CA ARG A 300 -15.75 7.65 -15.40
C ARG A 300 -16.56 7.24 -16.63
N THR A 301 -17.38 8.15 -17.16
CA THR A 301 -18.17 7.91 -18.38
C THR A 301 -17.26 7.68 -19.59
N THR A 302 -16.20 8.48 -19.77
CA THR A 302 -15.21 8.27 -20.83
C THR A 302 -14.59 6.88 -20.74
N VAL A 303 -14.10 6.49 -19.56
CA VAL A 303 -13.52 5.16 -19.35
C VAL A 303 -14.54 4.05 -19.62
N ALA A 304 -15.78 4.20 -19.14
CA ALA A 304 -16.84 3.22 -19.36
C ALA A 304 -17.23 3.04 -20.83
N GLN A 305 -17.25 4.12 -21.60
CA GLN A 305 -17.50 4.08 -23.05
C GLN A 305 -16.40 3.35 -23.80
N VAL A 306 -15.13 3.64 -23.50
CA VAL A 306 -13.99 2.91 -24.07
C VAL A 306 -14.04 1.43 -23.67
N CYS A 307 -14.51 1.12 -22.47
CA CYS A 307 -14.65 -0.24 -21.99
C CYS A 307 -15.92 -0.97 -22.46
N ALA A 308 -16.70 -0.43 -23.40
CA ALA A 308 -18.01 -0.98 -23.77
C ALA A 308 -17.94 -2.38 -24.40
N ASP A 309 -16.87 -2.69 -25.14
CA ASP A 309 -16.70 -3.96 -25.86
C ASP A 309 -16.36 -5.16 -24.98
N ALA A 310 -16.02 -4.93 -23.70
CA ALA A 310 -15.82 -6.01 -22.75
C ALA A 310 -17.16 -6.73 -22.40
N PRO A 311 -17.13 -8.02 -22.05
CA PRO A 311 -18.33 -8.78 -21.70
C PRO A 311 -19.21 -8.10 -20.63
N ALA A 312 -20.53 -8.18 -20.81
CA ALA A 312 -21.52 -7.43 -20.02
C ALA A 312 -21.53 -7.78 -18.53
N ASP A 313 -21.12 -9.00 -18.18
CA ASP A 313 -21.01 -9.51 -16.81
C ASP A 313 -19.75 -9.04 -16.08
N VAL A 314 -18.74 -8.53 -16.82
CA VAL A 314 -17.51 -7.98 -16.25
C VAL A 314 -17.72 -6.55 -15.78
N ARG A 315 -17.38 -6.25 -14.52
CA ARG A 315 -17.54 -4.92 -13.90
C ARG A 315 -16.49 -3.93 -14.38
N LEU A 316 -16.82 -2.63 -14.35
CA LEU A 316 -15.95 -1.57 -14.86
C LEU A 316 -14.54 -1.60 -14.27
N LEU A 317 -14.39 -1.78 -12.93
CA LEU A 317 -13.07 -1.86 -12.30
C LEU A 317 -12.21 -2.99 -12.88
N ARG A 318 -12.83 -4.13 -13.22
CA ARG A 318 -12.11 -5.23 -13.86
C ARG A 318 -11.79 -4.93 -15.32
N ARG A 319 -12.71 -4.32 -16.07
CA ARG A 319 -12.43 -3.88 -17.45
C ARG A 319 -11.22 -2.94 -17.48
N ILE A 320 -11.13 -2.03 -16.51
CA ILE A 320 -9.97 -1.14 -16.34
C ILE A 320 -8.71 -1.95 -16.07
N ASP A 321 -8.75 -2.90 -15.13
CA ASP A 321 -7.56 -3.72 -14.83
C ASP A 321 -7.07 -4.50 -16.06
N VAL A 322 -8.00 -5.06 -16.85
CA VAL A 322 -7.65 -5.92 -17.99
C VAL A 322 -7.00 -5.09 -19.07
N ALA A 323 -7.55 -3.92 -19.37
CA ALA A 323 -6.98 -2.98 -20.32
C ALA A 323 -5.55 -2.55 -19.91
N LEU A 324 -5.38 -2.18 -18.63
CA LEU A 324 -4.08 -1.75 -18.11
C LEU A 324 -3.05 -2.89 -18.06
N TRP A 325 -3.48 -4.11 -17.69
CA TRP A 325 -2.61 -5.28 -17.65
C TRP A 325 -2.17 -5.71 -19.05
N MET A 326 -3.08 -5.68 -20.03
CA MET A 326 -2.75 -5.97 -21.43
C MET A 326 -1.77 -4.94 -22.00
N ALA A 327 -1.93 -3.66 -21.69
CA ALA A 327 -0.96 -2.63 -22.05
C ALA A 327 0.40 -2.87 -21.39
N ALA A 328 0.42 -3.07 -20.07
CA ALA A 328 1.65 -3.26 -19.30
C ALA A 328 2.46 -4.48 -19.77
N THR A 329 1.79 -5.55 -20.17
CA THR A 329 2.43 -6.78 -20.65
C THR A 329 2.94 -6.68 -22.09
N GLN A 330 2.35 -5.83 -22.93
CA GLN A 330 2.86 -5.56 -24.28
C GLN A 330 4.06 -4.61 -24.28
N HIS A 331 4.11 -3.64 -23.38
CA HIS A 331 5.26 -2.72 -23.26
C HIS A 331 6.49 -3.34 -22.58
N GLY A 332 6.34 -4.51 -21.96
CA GLY A 332 7.43 -5.26 -21.32
C GLY A 332 8.09 -6.32 -22.20
N GLN A 333 7.73 -6.42 -23.49
CA GLN A 333 8.34 -7.33 -24.46
C GLN A 333 9.30 -6.63 -25.42
#